data_AF-A0A351SKX7-F1
#
_entry.id   AF-A0A351SKX7-F1
#
_cell.length_a   1.000
_cell.length_b   1.000
_cell.length_c   1.000
_cell.angle_alpha   90.00
_cell.angle_beta   90.00
_cell.angle_gamma   90.00
#
_symmetry.space_group_name_H-M   'P 1'
#
loop_
_entity.id
_entity.type
_entity.pdbx_description
1 polymer ?
#
loop_
_entity_poly.entity_id
_entity_poly.type
_entity_poly.pdbx_seq_one_letter_code
_entity_poly.pdbx_strand_id
1 'polypeptide(L)'
;MPMTRRQFLHAATGVSLLCTGTIKRSGHSDTHYLSAYTDAKGHNFISGFNQKGHFLFQTPLPDRGHAIAVSPITQDAVAIARRPGRYLI
;
A
#
# COMPACT_ATOMS: atom_id res chain seq x y z
N MET A 1 44.95 7.73 -6.18
CA MET A 1 44.83 7.80 -7.65
C MET A 1 43.42 8.23 -8.00
N PRO A 2 43.22 9.28 -8.82
CA PRO A 2 41.88 9.72 -9.19
C PRO A 2 41.20 8.66 -10.06
N MET A 3 39.98 8.26 -9.70
CA MET A 3 39.19 7.30 -10.47
C MET A 3 38.71 7.93 -11.78
N THR A 4 38.86 7.19 -12.88
CA THR A 4 38.36 7.63 -14.18
C THR A 4 36.86 7.39 -14.29
N ARG A 5 36.15 8.24 -15.05
CA ARG A 5 34.72 8.10 -15.37
C ARG A 5 34.36 6.69 -15.85
N ARG A 6 35.27 6.07 -16.63
CA ARG A 6 35.08 4.72 -17.16
C ARG A 6 35.13 3.65 -16.07
N GLN A 7 36.06 3.74 -15.13
CA GLN A 7 36.14 2.80 -14.02
C GLN A 7 34.92 2.92 -13.08
N PHE A 8 34.40 4.14 -12.89
CA PHE A 8 33.16 4.34 -12.13
C PHE A 8 31.95 3.67 -12.79
N LEU A 9 31.80 3.83 -14.12
CA LEU A 9 30.74 3.16 -14.88
C LEU A 9 30.83 1.62 -14.80
N HIS A 10 32.04 1.05 -14.85
CA HIS A 10 32.22 -0.40 -14.69
C HIS A 10 31.88 -0.89 -13.28
N ALA A 11 32.19 -0.10 -12.24
CA ALA A 11 31.80 -0.44 -10.87
C ALA A 11 30.28 -0.38 -10.67
N ALA A 12 29.61 0.61 -11.27
CA ALA A 12 28.16 0.78 -11.17
C ALA A 12 27.36 -0.36 -11.83
N THR A 13 27.87 -0.95 -12.92
CA THR A 13 27.19 -2.08 -13.60
C THR A 13 27.19 -3.38 -12.81
N GLY A 14 28.06 -3.55 -11.80
CA GLY A 14 28.16 -4.79 -11.01
C GLY A 14 27.10 -4.94 -9.92
N VAL A 15 26.42 -3.86 -9.52
CA VAL A 15 25.53 -3.85 -8.34
C VAL A 15 24.10 -4.28 -8.66
N SER A 16 23.69 -4.25 -9.94
CA SER A 16 22.29 -4.48 -10.34
C SER A 16 21.80 -5.94 -10.24
N LEU A 17 22.67 -6.91 -9.94
CA LEU A 17 22.33 -8.34 -9.96
C LEU A 17 22.10 -8.97 -8.57
N LEU A 18 22.26 -8.23 -7.47
CA LEU A 18 22.21 -8.80 -6.11
C LEU A 18 20.85 -8.69 -5.39
N CYS A 19 19.82 -8.11 -6.02
CA CYS A 19 18.49 -7.97 -5.39
C CYS A 19 17.37 -8.65 -6.17
N THR A 20 17.52 -9.95 -6.47
CA THR A 20 16.41 -10.82 -6.94
C THR A 20 15.82 -11.68 -5.82
N GLY A 21 15.94 -11.23 -4.57
CA GLY A 21 15.20 -11.81 -3.45
C GLY A 21 13.71 -11.56 -3.64
N THR A 22 13.02 -12.44 -4.36
CA THR A 22 11.56 -12.43 -4.40
C THR A 22 11.05 -12.81 -3.01
N ILE A 23 10.51 -11.84 -2.28
CA ILE A 23 9.70 -12.12 -1.09
C ILE A 23 8.43 -12.80 -1.61
N LYS A 24 8.47 -14.13 -1.74
CA LYS A 24 7.29 -14.95 -1.97
C LYS A 24 6.41 -14.84 -0.71
N ARG A 25 5.42 -13.95 -0.75
CA ARG A 25 4.35 -13.96 0.25
C ARG A 25 3.53 -15.22 0.03
N SER A 26 3.83 -16.25 0.83
CA SER A 26 2.99 -17.44 0.95
C SER A 26 1.71 -17.05 1.68
N GLY A 27 0.56 -17.46 1.14
CA GLY A 27 -0.73 -17.29 1.78
C GLY A 27 -1.82 -17.01 0.77
N HIS A 28 -2.48 -18.08 0.31
CA HIS A 28 -3.81 -17.97 -0.25
C HIS A 28 -4.78 -17.61 0.89
N SER A 29 -4.76 -16.34 1.28
CA SER A 29 -5.88 -15.67 1.94
C SER A 29 -6.56 -14.93 0.79
N ASP A 30 -7.85 -15.21 0.60
CA ASP A 30 -8.73 -14.56 -0.36
C ASP A 30 -8.27 -13.10 -0.60
N THR A 31 -7.82 -12.76 -1.82
CA THR A 31 -7.10 -11.50 -2.02
C THR A 31 -8.06 -10.35 -1.79
N HIS A 32 -7.81 -9.59 -0.72
CA HIS A 32 -8.63 -8.48 -0.31
C HIS A 32 -7.97 -7.17 -0.73
N TYR A 33 -8.71 -6.36 -1.48
CA TYR A 33 -8.33 -4.98 -1.78
C TYR A 33 -9.01 -4.06 -0.79
N LEU A 34 -8.33 -2.99 -0.37
CA LEU A 34 -8.92 -1.93 0.44
C LEU A 34 -8.93 -0.62 -0.36
N SER A 35 -10.03 0.11 -0.23
CA SER A 35 -10.15 1.46 -0.78
C SER A 35 -11.03 2.34 0.08
N ALA A 36 -10.69 3.63 0.14
CA ALA A 36 -11.55 4.66 0.67
C ALA A 36 -12.33 5.32 -0.47
N TYR A 37 -13.64 5.55 -0.28
CA TYR A 37 -14.49 6.18 -1.27
C TYR A 37 -15.58 7.05 -0.63
N THR A 38 -16.23 7.85 -1.47
CA THR A 38 -17.41 8.62 -1.11
C THR A 38 -18.58 8.10 -1.94
N ASP A 39 -19.72 7.79 -1.31
CA ASP A 39 -20.91 7.32 -2.00
C ASP A 39 -21.62 8.46 -2.76
N ALA A 40 -22.66 8.13 -3.53
CA ALA A 40 -23.46 9.12 -4.25
C ALA A 40 -24.22 10.10 -3.34
N LYS A 41 -24.35 9.80 -2.05
CA LYS A 41 -24.97 10.64 -1.03
C LYS A 41 -23.96 11.53 -0.30
N GLY A 42 -22.67 11.41 -0.59
CA GLY A 42 -21.61 12.20 0.05
C GLY A 42 -21.04 11.58 1.33
N HIS A 43 -21.43 10.36 1.71
CA HIS A 43 -20.88 9.68 2.88
C HIS A 43 -19.54 9.01 2.56
N ASN A 44 -18.60 9.07 3.50
CA ASN A 44 -17.25 8.54 3.32
C ASN A 44 -17.11 7.17 3.98
N PHE A 45 -16.40 6.27 3.31
CA PHE A 45 -16.19 4.91 3.78
C PHE A 45 -14.79 4.41 3.45
N ILE A 46 -14.33 3.43 4.21
CA ILE A 46 -13.29 2.48 3.81
C ILE A 46 -13.92 1.10 3.70
N SER A 47 -13.66 0.39 2.61
CA SER A 47 -14.18 -0.96 2.41
C SER A 47 -13.12 -1.91 1.90
N GLY A 48 -13.26 -3.16 2.33
CA GLY A 48 -12.58 -4.30 1.74
C GLY A 48 -13.45 -4.91 0.65
N PHE A 49 -12.84 -5.33 -0.47
CA PHE A 49 -13.54 -6.04 -1.54
C PHE A 49 -12.69 -7.19 -2.09
N ASN A 50 -13.37 -8.21 -2.61
CA ASN A 50 -12.72 -9.35 -3.25
C ASN A 50 -12.30 -9.02 -4.69
N GLN A 51 -11.69 -9.99 -5.36
CA GLN A 51 -11.23 -9.84 -6.76
C GLN A 51 -12.35 -9.57 -7.78
N LYS A 52 -13.61 -9.85 -7.44
CA LYS A 52 -14.78 -9.54 -8.27
C LYS A 52 -15.36 -8.15 -8.00
N GLY A 53 -14.77 -7.40 -7.06
CA GLY A 53 -15.27 -6.10 -6.63
C GLY A 53 -16.45 -6.17 -5.67
N HIS A 54 -16.78 -7.35 -5.13
CA HIS A 54 -17.84 -7.45 -4.12
C HIS A 54 -17.32 -6.97 -2.78
N PHE A 55 -18.11 -6.13 -2.12
CA PHE A 55 -17.83 -5.68 -0.75
C PHE A 55 -17.82 -6.86 0.22
N LEU A 56 -16.78 -6.91 1.05
CA LEU A 56 -16.62 -7.86 2.14
C LEU A 56 -16.94 -7.19 3.49
N PHE A 57 -16.52 -5.93 3.64
CA PHE A 57 -16.87 -5.08 4.75
C PHE A 57 -16.84 -3.62 4.33
N GLN A 58 -17.51 -2.77 5.12
CA GLN A 58 -17.57 -1.33 4.93
C GLN A 58 -17.60 -0.66 6.30
N THR A 59 -16.70 0.30 6.51
CA THR A 59 -16.58 1.07 7.75
C THR A 59 -16.77 2.56 7.43
N PRO A 60 -17.67 3.28 8.12
CA PRO A 60 -17.88 4.70 7.91
C PRO A 60 -16.66 5.51 8.35
N LEU A 61 -16.37 6.58 7.61
CA LEU A 61 -15.30 7.53 7.92
C LEU A 61 -15.89 8.92 8.21
N PRO A 62 -15.32 9.67 9.17
CA PRO A 62 -15.77 11.04 9.48
C PRO A 62 -15.57 12.03 8.33
N ASP A 63 -14.57 11.82 7.48
CA ASP A 63 -14.21 12.64 6.32
C ASP A 63 -13.48 11.76 5.29
N ARG A 64 -13.11 12.29 4.13
CA ARG A 64 -12.42 11.56 3.06
C ARG A 64 -11.11 10.94 3.53
N GLY A 65 -10.94 9.64 3.29
CA GLY A 65 -9.66 8.95 3.42
C GLY A 65 -8.75 9.25 2.24
N HIS A 66 -7.43 9.28 2.46
CA HIS A 66 -6.43 9.51 1.42
C HIS A 66 -5.37 8.42 1.36
N ALA A 67 -4.94 7.92 2.52
CA ALA A 67 -3.96 6.86 2.60
C ALA A 67 -4.49 5.74 3.50
N ILE A 68 -3.96 4.54 3.29
CA ILE A 68 -4.29 3.34 4.06
C ILE A 68 -2.97 2.69 4.46
N ALA A 69 -2.81 2.39 5.73
CA ALA A 69 -1.69 1.60 6.24
C ALA A 69 -2.21 0.22 6.64
N VAL A 70 -1.48 -0.85 6.28
CA VAL A 70 -1.86 -2.22 6.62
C VAL A 70 -0.74 -2.87 7.41
N SER A 71 -1.07 -3.41 8.58
CA SER A 71 -0.15 -4.18 9.42
C SER A 71 0.10 -5.54 8.80
N PRO A 72 1.35 -5.89 8.45
CA PRO A 72 1.65 -7.20 7.85
C PRO A 72 1.58 -8.34 8.86
N ILE A 73 1.54 -8.03 10.17
CA ILE A 73 1.56 -9.00 11.28
C ILE A 73 0.16 -9.28 11.79
N THR A 74 -0.60 -8.22 12.14
CA THR A 74 -1.94 -8.36 12.72
C THR A 74 -3.05 -8.36 11.68
N GLN A 75 -2.74 -8.02 10.42
CA GLN A 75 -3.71 -7.79 9.34
C GLN A 75 -4.72 -6.65 9.61
N ASP A 76 -4.44 -5.82 10.61
CA ASP A 76 -5.21 -4.58 10.82
C ASP A 76 -4.91 -3.58 9.71
N ALA A 77 -5.90 -2.75 9.39
CA ALA A 77 -5.76 -1.64 8.46
C ALA A 77 -6.24 -0.35 9.12
N VAL A 78 -5.56 0.76 8.80
CA VAL A 78 -5.89 2.10 9.28
C VAL A 78 -6.07 3.04 8.09
N ALA A 79 -7.23 3.66 8.01
CA ALA A 79 -7.56 4.75 7.12
C ALA A 79 -7.02 6.08 7.69
N ILE A 80 -6.33 6.82 6.83
CA ILE A 80 -5.75 8.12 7.16
C ILE A 80 -6.54 9.20 6.46
N ALA A 81 -6.99 10.19 7.22
CA ALA A 81 -7.70 11.34 6.70
C ALA A 81 -6.91 12.09 5.61
N ARG A 82 -7.62 12.63 4.62
CA ARG A 82 -7.03 13.49 3.57
C ARG A 82 -6.34 14.73 4.13
N ARG A 83 -6.85 15.28 5.23
CA ARG A 83 -6.23 16.38 5.96
C ARG A 83 -5.58 15.81 7.22
N PRO A 84 -4.23 15.78 7.30
CA PRO A 84 -3.52 15.22 8.45
C PRO A 84 -4.03 15.80 9.77
N GLY A 85 -4.09 14.96 10.82
CA GLY A 85 -4.53 15.35 12.15
C GLY A 85 -6.05 15.27 12.41
N ARG A 86 -6.85 14.83 11.43
CA ARG A 86 -8.32 14.70 11.60
C ARG A 86 -8.75 13.36 12.20
N TYR A 87 -8.23 12.25 11.68
CA TYR A 87 -8.47 10.90 12.23
C TYR A 87 -7.43 9.89 11.70
N LEU A 88 -7.32 8.80 12.45
CA LEU A 88 -6.68 7.52 12.09
C LEU A 88 -7.63 6.43 12.60
N ILE A 89 -8.29 5.70 11.70
CA ILE A 89 -9.34 4.73 12.03
C ILE A 89 -9.11 3.44 11.27
#